data_AF-K5B7W9-F1
#
_entry.id   AF-K5B7W9-F1
#
_cell.length_a   1.000
_cell.length_b   1.000
_cell.length_c   1.000
_cell.angle_alpha   90.00
_cell.angle_beta   90.00
_cell.angle_gamma   90.00
#
_symmetry.space_group_name_H-M   'P 1'
#
loop_
_entity.id
_entity.type
_entity.pdbx_description
1 polymer ?
#
loop_
_entity_poly.entity_id
_entity_poly.type
_entity_poly.pdbx_seq_one_letter_code
_entity_poly.pdbx_strand_id
1 'polypeptide(L)'
;MIGTGRDVFERAAEQVMRWEVQRGAGLAVTAEAAVAEPGSSVVVRLGPLKAVARVVYTVDEPDRRGFAYGTLRGHPEAGEEYFGVRHDPDGTVAVEIVAFSRPATWWSRLGAPVAAMVQDRITERYLAALRPHPAPATE
;
A
#
# COMPACT_ATOMS: atom_id res chain seq x y z
N MET A 1 8.78 -6.62 6.29
CA MET A 1 8.72 -6.89 7.74
C MET A 1 8.87 -5.57 8.49
N ILE A 2 8.09 -5.36 9.55
CA ILE A 2 8.10 -4.12 10.36
C ILE A 2 8.42 -4.35 11.84
N GLY A 3 8.57 -5.61 12.27
CA GLY A 3 8.93 -5.96 13.64
C GLY A 3 8.38 -7.33 14.02
N THR A 4 8.30 -7.59 15.32
CA THR A 4 7.83 -8.87 15.88
C THR A 4 6.85 -8.67 17.04
N GLY A 5 5.86 -9.55 17.14
CA GLY A 5 4.93 -9.65 18.27
C GLY A 5 3.60 -8.92 18.09
N ARG A 6 2.62 -9.31 18.91
CA ARG A 6 1.22 -8.83 18.84
C ARG A 6 1.10 -7.31 18.99
N ASP A 7 1.90 -6.68 19.86
CA ASP A 7 1.84 -5.22 20.07
C ASP A 7 2.30 -4.42 18.84
N VAL A 8 3.22 -4.97 18.06
CA VAL A 8 3.63 -4.35 16.79
C VAL A 8 2.52 -4.52 15.76
N PHE A 9 1.89 -5.70 15.69
CA PHE A 9 0.75 -5.96 14.82
C PHE A 9 -0.42 -5.02 15.11
N GLU A 10 -0.88 -4.91 16.35
CA GLU A 10 -2.06 -4.09 16.69
C GLU A 10 -1.84 -2.60 16.36
N ARG A 11 -0.65 -2.07 16.70
CA ARG A 11 -0.32 -0.67 16.39
C ARG A 11 -0.23 -0.42 14.88
N ALA A 12 0.41 -1.32 14.15
CA ALA A 12 0.54 -1.17 12.70
C ALA A 12 -0.82 -1.34 12.01
N ALA A 13 -1.64 -2.27 12.47
CA ALA A 13 -2.99 -2.48 11.99
C ALA A 13 -3.87 -1.24 12.20
N GLU A 14 -3.80 -0.61 13.37
CA GLU A 14 -4.49 0.65 13.62
C GLU A 14 -4.01 1.77 12.68
N GLN A 15 -2.70 1.93 12.50
CA GLN A 15 -2.12 2.92 11.60
C GLN A 15 -2.57 2.71 10.14
N VAL A 16 -2.55 1.46 9.67
CA VAL A 16 -3.07 1.09 8.35
C VAL A 16 -4.52 1.56 8.24
N MET A 17 -5.40 1.09 9.13
CA MET A 17 -6.82 1.40 9.06
C MET A 17 -7.14 2.90 9.19
N ARG A 18 -6.24 3.69 9.77
CA ARG A 18 -6.37 5.15 9.92
C ARG A 18 -5.70 5.95 8.80
N TRP A 19 -5.32 5.35 7.68
CA TRP A 19 -4.71 6.02 6.52
C TRP A 19 -3.28 6.52 6.73
N GLU A 20 -2.60 6.08 7.79
CA GLU A 20 -1.25 6.56 8.13
C GLU A 20 -0.19 6.08 7.13
N VAL A 21 -0.40 4.95 6.46
CA VAL A 21 0.50 4.48 5.40
C VAL A 21 0.55 5.48 4.25
N GLN A 22 -0.61 6.00 3.82
CA GLN A 22 -0.68 6.99 2.75
C GLN A 22 -0.07 8.33 3.21
N ARG A 23 -0.39 8.78 4.42
CA ARG A 23 0.19 10.03 4.98
C ARG A 23 1.71 9.93 5.14
N GLY A 24 2.20 8.81 5.67
CA GLY A 24 3.63 8.52 5.82
C GLY A 24 4.38 8.44 4.48
N ALA A 25 3.69 8.07 3.40
CA ALA A 25 4.22 8.11 2.03
C ALA A 25 4.25 9.52 1.41
N GLY A 26 3.88 10.57 2.17
CA GLY A 26 3.87 11.95 1.70
C GLY A 26 2.61 12.36 0.96
N LEU A 27 1.54 11.56 1.07
CA LEU A 27 0.25 11.86 0.42
C LEU A 27 -0.64 12.67 1.35
N ALA A 28 -1.27 13.71 0.82
CA ALA A 28 -2.32 14.41 1.56
C ALA A 28 -3.62 13.60 1.46
N VAL A 29 -4.15 13.18 2.60
CA VAL A 29 -5.35 12.34 2.70
C VAL A 29 -6.52 13.14 3.28
N THR A 30 -7.63 13.17 2.56
CA THR A 30 -8.93 13.63 3.06
C THR A 30 -9.92 12.47 2.97
N ALA A 31 -10.21 11.84 4.10
CA ALA A 31 -11.11 10.69 4.18
C ALA A 31 -12.46 11.09 4.77
N GLU A 32 -13.52 10.47 4.29
CA GLU A 32 -14.88 10.60 4.84
C GLU A 32 -14.98 9.99 6.24
N ALA A 33 -14.31 8.84 6.44
CA ALA A 33 -14.25 8.14 7.73
C ALA A 33 -12.82 8.17 8.29
N ALA A 34 -12.72 8.34 9.62
CA ALA A 34 -11.43 8.34 10.32
C ALA A 34 -10.74 6.97 10.29
N VAL A 35 -11.53 5.90 10.22
CA VAL A 35 -11.12 4.52 10.04
C VAL A 35 -11.66 4.05 8.69
N ALA A 36 -10.87 3.29 7.93
CA ALA A 36 -11.28 2.76 6.65
C ALA A 36 -12.44 1.76 6.83
N GLU A 37 -13.60 2.11 6.28
CA GLU A 37 -14.81 1.30 6.33
C GLU A 37 -15.36 1.08 4.92
N PRO A 38 -15.91 -0.10 4.58
CA PRO A 38 -16.46 -0.36 3.25
C PRO A 38 -17.47 0.71 2.83
N GLY A 39 -17.31 1.25 1.61
CA GLY A 39 -18.14 2.31 1.07
C GLY A 39 -17.66 3.74 1.36
N SER A 40 -16.80 3.94 2.37
CA SER A 40 -16.24 5.26 2.68
C SER A 40 -15.32 5.78 1.56
N SER A 41 -15.41 7.07 1.29
CA SER A 41 -14.63 7.71 0.22
C SER A 41 -13.36 8.37 0.77
N VAL A 42 -12.29 8.35 -0.02
CA VAL A 42 -11.03 9.00 0.31
C VAL A 42 -10.49 9.77 -0.89
N VAL A 43 -9.95 10.95 -0.62
CA VAL A 43 -9.20 11.75 -1.58
C VAL A 43 -7.74 11.72 -1.20
N VAL A 44 -6.90 11.26 -2.11
CA VAL A 44 -5.45 11.18 -1.97
C VAL A 44 -4.82 12.17 -2.95
N ARG A 45 -3.88 13.00 -2.48
CA ARG A 45 -3.18 13.98 -3.32
C ARG A 45 -1.68 13.87 -3.23
N LEU A 46 -1.02 14.02 -4.37
CA LEU A 46 0.43 14.14 -4.52
C LEU A 46 0.72 15.37 -5.40
N GLY A 47 1.08 16.49 -4.78
CA GLY A 47 1.21 17.76 -5.49
C GLY A 47 -0.07 18.16 -6.22
N PRO A 48 -0.04 18.42 -7.55
CA PRO A 48 -1.23 18.76 -8.33
C PRO A 48 -2.12 17.55 -8.67
N LEU A 49 -1.63 16.32 -8.46
CA LEU A 49 -2.37 15.10 -8.78
C LEU A 49 -3.35 14.78 -7.64
N LYS A 50 -4.57 14.42 -8.02
CA LYS A 50 -5.64 14.00 -7.11
C LYS A 50 -6.24 12.70 -7.60
N ALA A 51 -6.41 11.75 -6.70
CA ALA A 51 -7.21 10.55 -6.91
C ALA A 51 -8.37 10.53 -5.91
N VAL A 52 -9.53 10.09 -6.37
CA VAL A 52 -10.67 9.80 -5.50
C VAL A 52 -10.86 8.30 -5.54
N ALA A 53 -10.91 7.69 -4.36
CA ALA A 53 -11.11 6.27 -4.20
C ALA A 53 -12.23 6.00 -3.18
N ARG A 54 -12.73 4.76 -3.20
CA ARG A 54 -13.70 4.25 -2.26
C ARG A 54 -13.23 2.93 -1.70
N VAL A 55 -13.32 2.75 -0.39
CA VAL A 55 -13.02 1.47 0.26
C VAL A 55 -14.01 0.41 -0.24
N VAL A 56 -13.49 -0.68 -0.77
CA VAL A 56 -14.27 -1.79 -1.33
C VAL A 56 -14.55 -2.83 -0.25
N TYR A 57 -13.53 -3.20 0.52
CA TYR A 57 -13.64 -4.14 1.63
C TYR A 57 -12.59 -3.87 2.71
N THR A 58 -12.81 -4.46 3.87
CA THR A 58 -11.89 -4.51 5.01
C THR A 58 -11.62 -5.96 5.38
N VAL A 59 -10.42 -6.24 5.88
CA VAL A 59 -10.02 -7.52 6.47
C VAL A 59 -9.82 -7.26 7.96
N ASP A 60 -10.49 -8.03 8.80
CA ASP A 60 -10.34 -8.00 10.25
C ASP A 60 -10.32 -9.43 10.80
N GLU A 61 -9.15 -10.03 10.72
CA GLU A 61 -8.85 -11.37 11.22
C GLU A 61 -7.85 -11.25 12.38
N PRO A 62 -7.76 -12.25 13.28
CA PRO A 62 -6.88 -12.18 14.44
C PRO A 62 -5.42 -11.87 14.12
N ASP A 63 -4.92 -12.35 12.99
CA ASP A 63 -3.52 -12.20 12.57
C ASP A 63 -3.37 -11.46 11.24
N ARG A 64 -4.44 -10.79 10.78
CA ARG A 64 -4.42 -10.02 9.54
C ARG A 64 -5.46 -8.90 9.58
N ARG A 65 -5.04 -7.65 9.36
CA ARG A 65 -5.96 -6.51 9.32
C ARG A 65 -5.58 -5.53 8.22
N GLY A 66 -6.57 -5.00 7.52
CA GLY A 66 -6.34 -4.07 6.42
C GLY A 66 -7.60 -3.69 5.66
N PHE A 67 -7.43 -2.96 4.57
CA PHE A 67 -8.53 -2.53 3.71
C PHE A 67 -8.05 -2.40 2.27
N ALA A 68 -8.99 -2.53 1.34
CA ALA A 68 -8.76 -2.20 -0.06
C ALA A 68 -9.65 -1.06 -0.49
N TYR A 69 -9.11 -0.17 -1.33
CA TYR A 69 -9.91 0.84 -2.01
C TYR A 69 -9.73 0.76 -3.51
N GLY A 70 -10.77 1.14 -4.24
CA GLY A 70 -10.78 1.25 -5.69
C GLY A 70 -10.89 2.71 -6.13
N THR A 71 -10.13 3.11 -7.14
CA THR A 71 -10.26 4.44 -7.76
C THR A 71 -11.63 4.60 -8.44
N LEU A 72 -12.35 5.69 -8.14
CA LEU A 72 -13.64 6.00 -8.74
C LEU A 72 -13.48 6.55 -10.18
N ARG A 73 -14.48 6.30 -11.06
CA ARG A 73 -14.49 6.66 -12.49
C ARG A 73 -14.10 8.14 -12.73
N GLY A 74 -13.15 8.37 -13.64
CA GLY A 74 -12.60 9.69 -13.99
C GLY A 74 -11.06 9.73 -14.03
N HIS A 75 -10.40 8.65 -13.60
CA HIS A 75 -8.96 8.45 -13.64
C HIS A 75 -8.53 7.57 -14.83
N PRO A 76 -7.38 7.83 -15.47
CA PRO A 76 -6.87 7.03 -16.61
C PRO A 76 -6.55 5.56 -16.23
N GLU A 77 -6.43 5.26 -14.94
CA GLU A 77 -6.21 3.92 -14.41
C GLU A 77 -7.35 3.57 -13.44
N ALA A 78 -8.07 2.48 -13.70
CA ALA A 78 -9.01 1.91 -12.75
C ALA A 78 -8.28 0.80 -12.00
N GLY A 79 -7.96 1.03 -10.74
CA GLY A 79 -7.23 0.07 -9.91
C GLY A 79 -7.82 -0.08 -8.52
N GLU A 80 -7.64 -1.27 -7.96
CA GLU A 80 -7.89 -1.59 -6.55
C GLU A 80 -6.54 -1.73 -5.84
N GLU A 81 -6.37 -1.08 -4.70
CA GLU A 81 -5.16 -1.16 -3.88
C GLU A 81 -5.53 -1.63 -2.48
N TYR A 82 -4.94 -2.74 -2.04
CA TYR A 82 -5.03 -3.30 -0.70
C TYR A 82 -3.84 -2.86 0.15
N PHE A 83 -4.13 -2.44 1.38
CA PHE A 83 -3.17 -2.09 2.42
C PHE A 83 -3.51 -2.88 3.68
N GLY A 84 -2.58 -3.69 4.16
CA GLY A 84 -2.79 -4.55 5.32
C GLY A 84 -1.53 -4.83 6.12
N VAL A 85 -1.72 -5.46 7.26
CA VAL A 85 -0.68 -6.00 8.12
C VAL A 85 -1.04 -7.44 8.43
N ARG A 86 -0.01 -8.29 8.47
CA ARG A 86 -0.11 -9.71 8.78
C ARG A 86 0.86 -10.07 9.90
N HIS A 87 0.44 -10.96 10.78
CA HIS A 87 1.24 -11.54 11.87
C HIS A 87 1.45 -13.03 11.60
N ASP A 88 2.70 -13.44 11.51
CA ASP A 88 3.10 -14.82 11.27
C ASP A 88 3.12 -15.65 12.57
N PRO A 89 2.96 -16.98 12.49
CA PRO A 89 3.10 -17.87 13.65
C PRO A 89 4.48 -17.81 14.33
N ASP A 90 5.53 -17.38 13.61
CA ASP A 90 6.87 -17.18 14.17
C ASP A 90 7.02 -15.84 14.91
N GLY A 91 5.95 -15.05 14.99
CA GLY A 91 5.90 -13.74 15.62
C GLY A 91 6.26 -12.59 14.67
N THR A 92 6.60 -12.85 13.41
CA THR A 92 6.94 -11.82 12.42
C THR A 92 5.72 -10.97 12.08
N VAL A 93 5.90 -9.65 12.01
CA VAL A 93 4.87 -8.72 11.54
C VAL A 93 5.29 -8.11 10.21
N ALA A 94 4.43 -8.21 9.19
CA ALA A 94 4.69 -7.72 7.85
C ALA A 94 3.55 -6.84 7.34
N VAL A 95 3.89 -5.78 6.62
CA VAL A 95 2.93 -4.97 5.86
C VAL A 95 2.73 -5.63 4.50
N GLU A 96 1.48 -5.67 4.06
CA GLU A 96 1.04 -6.18 2.76
C GLU A 96 0.45 -5.02 1.96
N ILE A 97 1.05 -4.70 0.81
CA ILE A 97 0.52 -3.74 -0.15
C ILE A 97 0.36 -4.45 -1.48
N VAL A 98 -0.86 -4.51 -1.99
CA VAL A 98 -1.18 -5.19 -3.26
C VAL A 98 -1.99 -4.24 -4.12
N ALA A 99 -1.45 -3.86 -5.27
CA ALA A 99 -2.14 -3.02 -6.24
C ALA A 99 -2.55 -3.85 -7.47
N PHE A 100 -3.83 -3.84 -7.80
CA PHE A 100 -4.39 -4.38 -9.03
C PHE A 100 -4.79 -3.21 -9.94
N SER A 101 -4.06 -2.98 -11.03
CA SER A 101 -4.47 -2.03 -12.06
C SER A 101 -5.07 -2.77 -13.26
N ARG A 102 -6.26 -2.34 -13.71
CA ARG A 102 -6.81 -2.74 -15.02
C ARG A 102 -6.76 -1.52 -15.96
N PRO A 103 -6.06 -1.60 -17.11
CA PRO A 103 -5.96 -0.47 -18.03
C PRO A 103 -7.35 -0.10 -18.57
N ALA A 104 -7.77 1.16 -18.43
CA ALA A 104 -9.12 1.61 -18.78
C ALA A 104 -9.22 2.39 -20.12
N THR A 105 -8.14 2.56 -20.89
CA THR A 105 -8.18 3.40 -22.12
C THR A 105 -7.19 2.97 -23.21
N TRP A 106 -7.54 3.17 -24.50
CA TRP A 106 -6.82 2.70 -25.70
C TRP A 106 -5.37 3.18 -25.87
N TRP A 107 -4.97 4.31 -25.27
CA TRP A 107 -3.58 4.80 -25.25
C TRP A 107 -2.64 4.00 -24.35
N SER A 108 -3.16 3.17 -23.43
CA SER A 108 -2.37 2.28 -22.57
C SER A 108 -1.62 1.17 -23.34
N ARG A 109 -2.00 0.90 -24.59
CA ARG A 109 -1.32 -0.08 -25.46
C ARG A 109 0.04 0.40 -25.98
N LEU A 110 0.36 1.69 -25.87
CA LEU A 110 1.67 2.23 -26.27
C LEU A 110 2.73 2.17 -25.15
N GLY A 111 2.35 1.82 -23.90
CA GLY A 111 3.25 1.80 -22.74
C GLY A 111 3.64 0.42 -22.21
N ALA A 112 3.16 -0.67 -22.82
CA ALA A 112 3.36 -2.03 -22.34
C ALA A 112 4.84 -2.46 -22.15
N PRO A 113 5.81 -2.06 -23.00
CA PRO A 113 7.22 -2.39 -22.76
C PRO A 113 7.85 -1.55 -21.63
N VAL A 114 7.32 -0.33 -21.40
CA VAL A 114 7.86 0.60 -20.38
C VAL A 114 7.45 0.16 -18.98
N ALA A 115 6.24 -0.38 -18.81
CA ALA A 115 5.76 -0.90 -17.53
C ALA A 115 6.61 -2.08 -17.01
N ALA A 116 6.98 -3.02 -17.88
CA ALA A 116 7.85 -4.14 -17.51
C ALA A 116 9.27 -3.68 -17.14
N MET A 117 9.84 -2.72 -17.89
CA MET A 117 11.16 -2.16 -17.57
C MET A 117 11.18 -1.37 -16.25
N VAL A 118 10.09 -0.70 -15.90
CA VAL A 118 9.97 0.03 -14.62
C VAL A 118 9.81 -0.96 -13.46
N GLN A 119 9.10 -2.06 -13.67
CA GLN A 119 8.89 -3.11 -12.67
C GLN A 119 10.19 -3.82 -12.28
N ASP A 120 11.05 -4.15 -13.24
CA ASP A 120 12.37 -4.75 -12.97
C ASP A 120 13.29 -3.78 -12.23
N ARG A 121 13.29 -2.51 -12.63
CA ARG A 121 14.20 -1.49 -12.06
C ARG A 121 13.80 -1.05 -10.65
N ILE A 122 12.51 -1.08 -10.33
CA ILE A 122 11.99 -0.82 -8.98
C ILE A 122 12.22 -2.04 -8.08
N THR A 123 12.05 -3.25 -8.60
CA THR A 123 12.34 -4.49 -7.86
C THR A 123 13.82 -4.58 -7.50
N GLU A 124 14.73 -4.24 -8.42
CA GLU A 124 16.17 -4.16 -8.12
C GLU A 124 16.50 -3.08 -7.08
N ARG A 125 15.83 -1.92 -7.13
CA ARG A 125 16.03 -0.85 -6.13
C ARG A 125 15.52 -1.24 -4.74
N TYR A 126 14.38 -1.93 -4.64
CA TYR A 126 13.88 -2.43 -3.35
C TYR A 126 14.74 -3.58 -2.81
N LEU A 127 15.23 -4.48 -3.67
CA LEU A 127 16.14 -5.54 -3.25
C LEU A 127 17.52 -4.98 -2.83
N ALA A 128 18.01 -3.93 -3.48
CA ALA A 128 19.26 -3.27 -3.09
C ALA A 128 19.15 -2.52 -1.75
N ALA A 129 17.99 -1.90 -1.47
CA ALA A 129 17.74 -1.21 -0.21
C ALA A 129 17.56 -2.16 0.99
N LEU A 130 17.26 -3.44 0.74
CA LEU A 130 17.04 -4.48 1.74
C LEU A 130 18.23 -5.44 1.93
N ARG A 131 19.33 -5.26 1.18
CA ARG A 131 20.57 -6.02 1.42
C ARG A 131 21.29 -5.46 2.66
N PRO A 132 21.59 -6.29 3.68
CA PRO A 132 22.40 -5.86 4.80
C PRO A 132 23.80 -5.46 4.31
N HIS A 133 24.29 -4.29 4.74
CA HIS A 133 25.73 -4.04 4.71
C HIS A 133 26.38 -4.92 5.79
N PRO A 134 27.46 -5.67 5.49
CA PRO A 134 28.17 -6.36 6.54
C PRO A 134 28.67 -5.34 7.56
N ALA A 135 28.40 -5.60 8.84
CA ALA A 135 28.96 -4.80 9.93
C ALA A 135 30.51 -4.81 9.81
N PRO A 136 31.19 -3.68 9.99
CA PRO A 136 32.65 -3.67 10.03
C PRO A 136 33.10 -4.58 11.18
N ALA A 137 34.08 -5.44 10.91
CA ALA A 137 34.72 -6.24 11.94
C ALA A 137 35.37 -5.29 12.95
N THR A 138 34.92 -5.38 14.20
CA THR A 138 35.59 -4.73 15.34
C THR A 138 36.83 -5.55 15.68
N GLU A 139 38.01 -4.97 15.46
CA GLU A 139 39.24 -5.31 16.19
C GLU A 139 39.38 -4.38 17.41
#